data_AF-A0A1B6H835-F1
#
_entry.id   AF-A0A1B6H835-F1
#
_cell.length_a   1.000
_cell.length_b   1.000
_cell.length_c   1.000
_cell.angle_alpha   90.00
_cell.angle_beta   90.00
_cell.angle_gamma   90.00
#
_symmetry.space_group_name_H-M   'P 1'
#
loop_
_entity.id
_entity.type
_entity.pdbx_description
1 polymer ?
#
loop_
_entity_poly.entity_id
_entity_poly.type
_entity_poly.pdbx_seq_one_letter_code
_entity_poly.pdbx_strand_id
1 'polypeptide(L)'
;CFPKPPDVEPVQASDPCNPSPCGPNAQCADGVCTCLPEFQGDPYSGCRPECVLNTDCPRDRACIRNKCQDPCPGTCGQNAVCQVINHIPMCSCPQGMTGNPFADCRPQQAPTVTQPCIPSPCGPNSQCREVNGQAVCSCLPGFISTPPTCRPECVVS
;
A
#
# COMPACT_ATOMS: atom_id res chain seq x y z
N CYS A 1 -34.45 71.01 37.01
CA CYS A 1 -34.05 69.60 36.89
C CYS A 1 -34.89 68.95 35.81
N PHE A 2 -34.27 68.50 34.71
CA PHE A 2 -34.96 67.65 33.74
C PHE A 2 -34.74 66.19 34.16
N PRO A 3 -35.78 65.33 34.14
CA PRO A 3 -35.60 63.92 34.46
C PRO A 3 -34.65 63.28 33.45
N LYS A 4 -33.70 62.48 33.96
CA LYS A 4 -32.80 61.67 33.13
C LYS A 4 -33.68 60.72 32.28
N PRO A 5 -33.46 60.61 30.95
CA PRO A 5 -34.17 59.63 30.14
C PRO A 5 -33.98 58.23 30.74
N PRO A 6 -35.01 57.36 30.68
CA PRO A 6 -34.85 55.99 31.14
C PRO A 6 -33.74 55.33 30.32
N ASP A 7 -32.75 54.77 31.02
CA ASP A 7 -31.71 53.95 30.42
C ASP A 7 -32.44 52.74 29.80
N VAL A 8 -32.56 52.73 28.46
CA VAL A 8 -33.13 51.60 27.73
C VAL A 8 -32.15 50.45 27.89
N GLU A 9 -32.43 49.54 28.83
CA GLU A 9 -31.72 48.27 28.93
C GLU A 9 -31.79 47.59 27.55
N PRO A 10 -30.66 47.14 26.99
CA PRO A 10 -30.65 46.48 25.69
C PRO A 10 -31.62 45.30 25.75
N VAL A 11 -32.58 45.28 24.82
CA VAL A 11 -33.53 44.17 24.64
C VAL A 11 -32.71 42.89 24.66
N GLN A 12 -32.89 42.10 25.71
CA GLN A 12 -32.14 40.89 25.95
C GLN A 12 -32.52 39.93 24.83
N ALA A 13 -31.69 39.86 23.78
CA ALA A 13 -31.88 38.95 22.67
C ALA A 13 -31.89 37.54 23.27
N SER A 14 -33.08 36.95 23.39
CA SER A 14 -33.24 35.56 23.79
C SER A 14 -32.42 34.73 22.83
N ASP A 15 -31.39 34.04 23.34
CA ASP A 15 -30.52 33.21 22.53
C ASP A 15 -31.37 32.17 21.80
N PRO A 16 -31.50 32.26 20.46
CA PRO A 16 -32.34 31.35 19.68
C PRO A 16 -31.81 29.91 19.69
N CYS A 17 -30.61 29.68 20.22
CA CYS A 17 -29.98 28.38 20.38
C CYS A 17 -30.09 27.80 21.79
N ASN A 18 -30.83 28.44 22.72
CA ASN A 18 -31.01 27.94 24.08
C ASN A 18 -32.48 27.95 24.54
N PRO A 19 -33.15 26.78 24.63
CA PRO A 19 -32.64 25.44 24.36
C PRO A 19 -32.41 25.20 22.85
N SER A 20 -31.44 24.35 22.51
CA SER A 20 -31.07 24.10 21.11
C SER A 20 -32.27 23.57 20.30
N PRO A 21 -32.65 24.24 19.19
CA PRO A 21 -33.66 23.73 18.27
C PRO A 21 -33.12 22.64 17.33
N CYS A 22 -31.81 22.37 17.38
CA CYS A 22 -31.13 21.46 16.45
C CYS A 22 -31.07 20.03 16.97
N GLY A 23 -31.10 19.08 16.03
CA GLY A 23 -30.94 17.66 16.30
C GLY A 23 -29.49 17.26 16.65
N PRO A 24 -29.24 15.98 16.98
CA PRO A 24 -27.91 15.50 17.28
C PRO A 24 -26.93 15.68 16.10
N ASN A 25 -25.66 15.96 16.41
CA ASN A 25 -24.59 16.22 15.45
C ASN A 25 -24.81 17.45 14.54
N ALA A 26 -25.63 18.41 14.98
CA ALA A 26 -25.81 19.72 14.34
C ALA A 26 -25.33 20.86 15.24
N GLN A 27 -24.82 21.93 14.63
CA GLN A 27 -24.49 23.19 15.29
C GLN A 27 -25.62 24.20 15.07
N CYS A 28 -25.93 24.99 16.10
CA CYS A 28 -26.88 26.08 16.02
C CYS A 28 -26.13 27.41 15.86
N ALA A 29 -26.52 28.21 14.86
CA ALA A 29 -26.05 29.58 14.67
C ALA A 29 -27.26 30.48 14.38
N ASP A 30 -27.53 31.44 15.26
CA ASP A 30 -28.67 32.38 15.15
C ASP A 30 -30.05 31.69 14.91
N GLY A 31 -30.25 30.50 15.50
CA GLY A 31 -31.47 29.70 15.33
C GLY A 31 -31.52 28.87 14.04
N VAL A 32 -30.48 28.94 13.20
CA VAL A 32 -30.30 28.10 12.02
C VAL A 32 -29.43 26.90 12.38
N CYS A 33 -29.92 25.71 12.05
CA CYS A 33 -29.23 24.46 12.30
C CYS A 33 -28.45 24.02 11.08
N THR A 34 -27.18 23.66 11.27
CA THR A 34 -26.33 23.07 10.21
C THR A 34 -25.63 21.83 10.74
N CYS A 35 -25.46 20.78 9.93
CA CYS A 35 -24.71 19.60 10.36
C CYS A 35 -23.25 19.96 10.67
N LEU A 36 -22.68 19.28 11.67
CA LEU A 36 -21.24 19.33 11.91
C LEU A 36 -20.48 18.78 10.67
N PRO A 37 -19.21 19.18 10.47
CA PRO A 37 -18.38 18.62 9.42
C PRO A 37 -18.41 17.08 9.47
N GLU A 38 -18.45 16.45 8.31
CA GLU A 38 -18.52 14.98 8.14
C GLU A 38 -19.87 14.31 8.46
N PHE A 39 -20.89 15.08 8.87
CA PHE A 39 -22.26 14.58 9.04
C PHE A 39 -23.19 15.14 7.97
N GLN A 40 -24.17 14.34 7.58
CA GLN A 40 -25.13 14.63 6.52
C GLN A 40 -26.56 14.25 6.95
N GLY A 41 -27.56 14.90 6.34
CA GLY A 41 -28.97 14.70 6.66
C GLY A 41 -29.66 16.01 7.03
N ASP A 42 -30.70 15.90 7.84
CA ASP A 42 -31.49 17.06 8.31
C ASP A 42 -30.92 17.58 9.65
N PRO A 43 -30.41 18.83 9.71
CA PRO A 43 -29.91 19.43 10.93
C PRO A 43 -30.93 19.61 12.05
N TYR A 44 -32.23 19.69 11.74
CA TYR A 44 -33.29 19.85 12.74
C TYR A 44 -33.70 18.50 13.35
N SER A 45 -33.68 17.42 12.56
CA SER A 45 -34.01 16.06 13.03
C SER A 45 -32.80 15.30 13.58
N GLY A 46 -31.61 15.54 13.02
CA GLY A 46 -30.36 14.91 13.41
C GLY A 46 -29.50 14.48 12.22
N CYS A 47 -28.22 14.80 12.30
CA CYS A 47 -27.26 14.47 11.25
C CYS A 47 -26.60 13.10 11.50
N ARG A 48 -26.40 12.35 10.43
CA ARG A 48 -25.81 11.01 10.42
C ARG A 48 -24.46 11.01 9.71
N PRO A 49 -23.53 10.14 10.10
CA PRO A 49 -22.28 9.98 9.35
C PRO A 49 -22.54 9.50 7.91
N GLU A 50 -21.53 9.65 7.05
CA GLU A 50 -21.60 9.12 5.68
C GLU A 50 -21.68 7.59 5.68
N CYS A 51 -20.90 6.94 6.54
CA CYS A 51 -20.90 5.49 6.72
C CYS A 51 -20.73 5.12 8.19
N VAL A 52 -21.21 3.93 8.56
CA VAL A 52 -20.90 3.27 9.85
C VAL A 52 -20.16 1.96 9.59
N LEU A 53 -20.47 1.31 8.46
CA LEU A 53 -19.87 0.06 8.03
C LEU A 53 -19.23 0.23 6.65
N ASN A 54 -18.24 -0.61 6.36
CA ASN A 54 -17.62 -0.66 5.03
C ASN A 54 -18.65 -0.92 3.91
N THR A 55 -19.69 -1.70 4.20
CA THR A 55 -20.77 -2.02 3.26
C THR A 55 -21.63 -0.82 2.87
N ASP A 56 -21.58 0.27 3.63
CA ASP A 56 -22.28 1.51 3.30
C ASP A 56 -21.54 2.27 2.19
N CYS A 57 -20.26 1.95 1.98
CA CYS A 57 -19.42 2.56 0.97
C CYS A 57 -19.44 1.78 -0.35
N PRO A 58 -19.06 2.43 -1.46
CA PRO A 58 -18.69 1.75 -2.70
C PRO A 58 -17.60 0.69 -2.48
N ARG A 59 -17.55 -0.35 -3.34
CA ARG A 59 -16.60 -1.48 -3.19
C ARG A 59 -15.12 -1.07 -3.25
N ASP A 60 -14.84 0.05 -3.89
CA ASP A 60 -13.54 0.70 -4.06
C ASP A 60 -13.15 1.61 -2.88
N ARG A 61 -13.98 1.73 -1.84
CA ARG A 61 -13.75 2.60 -0.67
C ARG A 61 -13.98 1.86 0.63
N ALA A 62 -13.44 2.35 1.73
CA ALA A 62 -13.68 1.81 3.07
C ALA A 62 -14.25 2.89 3.99
N CYS A 63 -14.97 2.47 5.02
CA CYS A 63 -15.47 3.37 6.03
C CYS A 63 -14.34 3.72 7.01
N ILE A 64 -13.76 4.89 6.85
CA ILE A 64 -12.64 5.39 7.65
C ILE A 64 -13.10 6.70 8.31
N ARG A 65 -13.14 6.70 9.65
CA ARG A 65 -13.61 7.85 10.44
C ARG A 65 -14.99 8.35 9.97
N ASN A 66 -15.93 7.42 9.80
CA ASN A 66 -17.30 7.72 9.41
C ASN A 66 -17.47 8.34 8.01
N LYS A 67 -16.44 8.20 7.16
CA LYS A 67 -16.44 8.62 5.76
C LYS A 67 -15.98 7.53 4.82
N CYS A 68 -16.53 7.50 3.62
CA CYS A 68 -16.12 6.58 2.56
C CYS A 68 -14.86 7.11 1.87
N GLN A 69 -13.70 6.61 2.31
CA GLN A 69 -12.39 7.04 1.85
C GLN A 69 -11.63 5.88 1.20
N ASP A 70 -10.68 6.22 0.34
CA ASP A 70 -9.76 5.24 -0.23
C ASP A 70 -8.79 4.75 0.87
N PRO A 71 -8.73 3.43 1.17
CA PRO A 71 -7.78 2.88 2.14
C PRO A 71 -6.35 2.71 1.61
N CYS A 72 -6.08 2.99 0.33
CA CYS A 72 -4.75 2.82 -0.27
C CYS A 72 -3.64 3.77 0.22
N PRO A 73 -3.89 5.08 0.44
CA PRO A 73 -2.85 6.02 0.83
C PRO A 73 -2.14 5.60 2.14
N GLY A 74 -0.83 5.34 2.05
CA GLY A 74 0.00 4.96 3.20
C GLY A 74 -0.04 3.47 3.57
N THR A 75 -0.75 2.62 2.81
CA THR A 75 -0.85 1.18 3.11
C THR A 75 0.19 0.34 2.37
N CYS A 76 0.46 0.65 1.11
CA CYS A 76 1.41 -0.11 0.29
C CYS A 76 2.83 0.48 0.30
N GLY A 77 3.82 -0.39 0.05
CA GLY A 77 5.23 -0.03 -0.01
C GLY A 77 5.60 0.78 -1.25
N GLN A 78 6.87 1.18 -1.34
CA GLN A 78 7.37 1.93 -2.49
C GLN A 78 7.27 1.10 -3.78
N ASN A 79 6.87 1.75 -4.88
CA ASN A 79 6.67 1.15 -6.20
C ASN A 79 5.64 0.00 -6.26
N ALA A 80 4.86 -0.21 -5.19
CA ALA A 80 3.77 -1.16 -5.19
C ALA A 80 2.48 -0.53 -5.75
N VAL A 81 1.67 -1.34 -6.42
CA VAL A 81 0.33 -0.96 -6.87
C VAL A 81 -0.66 -1.34 -5.79
N CYS A 82 -1.49 -0.37 -5.38
CA CYS A 82 -2.60 -0.59 -4.47
C CYS A 82 -3.90 -0.76 -5.24
N GLN A 83 -4.69 -1.77 -4.88
CA GLN A 83 -6.05 -1.97 -5.38
C GLN A 83 -6.99 -2.26 -4.23
N VAL A 84 -8.16 -1.63 -4.21
CA VAL A 84 -9.17 -1.88 -3.18
C VAL A 84 -10.10 -2.99 -3.64
N ILE A 85 -10.12 -4.09 -2.89
CA ILE A 85 -10.97 -5.24 -3.18
C ILE A 85 -11.87 -5.48 -1.97
N ASN A 86 -13.18 -5.26 -2.15
CA ASN A 86 -14.18 -5.39 -1.08
C ASN A 86 -13.80 -4.56 0.16
N HIS A 87 -13.52 -3.26 -0.03
CA HIS A 87 -13.12 -2.32 1.03
C HIS A 87 -11.74 -2.61 1.67
N ILE A 88 -10.98 -3.60 1.17
CA ILE A 88 -9.67 -3.98 1.69
C ILE A 88 -8.58 -3.55 0.70
N PRO A 89 -7.57 -2.79 1.14
CA PRO A 89 -6.42 -2.45 0.29
C PRO A 89 -5.54 -3.68 0.08
N MET A 90 -5.29 -4.01 -1.18
CA MET A 90 -4.43 -5.10 -1.62
C MET A 90 -3.21 -4.51 -2.34
N CYS A 91 -2.02 -4.86 -1.87
CA CYS A 91 -0.76 -4.38 -2.43
C CYS A 91 -0.13 -5.46 -3.29
N SER A 92 0.34 -5.09 -4.48
CA SER A 92 1.04 -6.01 -5.39
C SER A 92 2.19 -5.31 -6.11
N CYS A 93 3.26 -6.04 -6.42
CA CYS A 93 4.30 -5.49 -7.29
C CYS A 93 3.84 -5.54 -8.76
N PRO A 94 4.00 -4.45 -9.51
CA PRO A 94 3.64 -4.42 -10.93
C PRO A 94 4.54 -5.36 -11.76
N GLN A 95 4.13 -5.63 -13.00
CA GLN A 95 4.90 -6.51 -13.89
C GLN A 95 6.34 -6.01 -14.07
N GLY A 96 7.30 -6.94 -14.00
CA GLY A 96 8.72 -6.63 -14.07
C GLY A 96 9.33 -6.14 -12.75
N MET A 97 8.57 -6.15 -11.65
CA MET A 97 9.07 -5.88 -10.30
C MET A 97 8.87 -7.09 -9.37
N THR A 98 9.71 -7.22 -8.37
CA THR A 98 9.70 -8.27 -7.35
C THR A 98 10.07 -7.67 -6.00
N GLY A 99 9.72 -8.32 -4.89
CA GLY A 99 9.99 -7.81 -3.55
C GLY A 99 8.80 -7.96 -2.62
N ASN A 100 8.75 -7.15 -1.56
CA ASN A 100 7.66 -7.13 -0.61
C ASN A 100 6.74 -5.94 -0.93
N PRO A 101 5.49 -6.17 -1.38
CA PRO A 101 4.58 -5.10 -1.78
C PRO A 101 4.13 -4.17 -0.65
N PHE A 102 4.36 -4.53 0.61
CA PHE A 102 4.11 -3.66 1.78
C PHE A 102 5.35 -2.85 2.20
N ALA A 103 6.52 -3.15 1.65
CA ALA A 103 7.76 -2.45 1.98
C ALA A 103 8.37 -1.77 0.75
N ASP A 104 8.77 -2.55 -0.25
CA ASP A 104 9.42 -2.09 -1.47
C ASP A 104 9.33 -3.13 -2.59
N CYS A 105 8.91 -2.67 -3.77
CA CYS A 105 9.02 -3.41 -5.02
C CYS A 105 10.23 -2.89 -5.79
N ARG A 106 11.12 -3.80 -6.19
CA ARG A 106 12.33 -3.51 -6.96
C ARG A 106 12.27 -4.15 -8.35
N PRO A 107 12.95 -3.58 -9.36
CA PRO A 107 13.02 -4.22 -10.68
C PRO A 107 13.51 -5.65 -10.58
N GLN A 108 12.78 -6.56 -11.23
CA GLN A 108 13.20 -7.94 -11.34
C GLN A 108 14.48 -7.97 -12.18
N GLN A 109 15.57 -8.50 -11.60
CA GLN A 109 16.80 -8.68 -12.35
C GLN A 109 16.51 -9.65 -13.49
N ALA A 110 16.93 -9.29 -14.71
CA ALA A 110 16.94 -10.22 -15.82
C ALA A 110 17.72 -11.47 -15.36
N PRO A 111 17.28 -12.69 -15.74
CA PRO A 111 18.08 -13.87 -15.48
C PRO A 111 19.46 -13.62 -16.09
N THR A 112 20.47 -13.51 -15.23
CA THR A 112 21.86 -13.43 -15.66
C THR A 112 22.10 -14.71 -16.45
N VAL A 113 22.32 -14.57 -17.77
CA VAL A 113 22.81 -15.66 -18.61
C VAL A 113 24.23 -15.95 -18.13
N THR A 114 24.36 -16.69 -17.03
CA THR A 114 25.63 -17.20 -16.56
C THR A 114 26.03 -18.30 -17.52
N GLN A 115 26.94 -17.99 -18.44
CA GLN A 115 27.59 -19.00 -19.25
C GLN A 115 28.29 -19.96 -18.29
N PRO A 116 27.81 -21.21 -18.12
CA PRO A 116 28.26 -22.07 -17.03
C PRO A 116 29.74 -22.44 -17.12
N CYS A 117 30.34 -22.30 -18.32
CA CYS A 117 31.75 -22.57 -18.59
C CYS A 117 32.66 -21.33 -18.50
N ILE A 118 32.16 -20.14 -18.13
CA ILE A 118 32.97 -18.91 -18.05
C ILE A 118 32.76 -18.21 -16.69
N PRO A 119 33.74 -18.27 -15.76
CA PRO A 119 34.94 -19.11 -15.80
C PRO A 119 34.59 -20.60 -15.64
N SER A 120 35.40 -21.50 -16.21
CA SER A 120 35.11 -22.94 -16.21
C SER A 120 35.22 -23.52 -14.79
N PRO A 121 34.18 -24.21 -14.28
CA PRO A 121 34.23 -24.88 -12.98
C PRO A 121 34.93 -26.25 -13.04
N CYS A 122 35.29 -26.72 -14.23
CA CYS A 122 35.68 -28.11 -14.47
C CYS A 122 37.11 -28.49 -14.01
N GLY A 123 37.90 -27.55 -13.50
CA GLY A 123 39.27 -27.81 -13.06
C GLY A 123 40.25 -28.04 -14.23
N PRO A 124 41.55 -28.22 -13.94
CA PRO A 124 42.59 -28.38 -14.95
C PRO A 124 42.41 -29.68 -15.74
N ASN A 125 42.87 -29.68 -17.00
CA ASN A 125 42.81 -30.83 -17.93
C ASN A 125 41.40 -31.40 -18.18
N SER A 126 40.37 -30.57 -17.96
CA SER A 126 38.97 -30.92 -18.17
C SER A 126 38.33 -29.98 -19.21
N GLN A 127 37.52 -30.55 -20.09
CA GLN A 127 36.66 -29.82 -21.02
C GLN A 127 35.33 -29.50 -20.35
N CYS A 128 34.94 -28.23 -20.37
CA CYS A 128 33.59 -27.80 -20.01
C CYS A 128 32.70 -27.77 -21.25
N ARG A 129 31.51 -28.35 -21.14
CA ARG A 129 30.45 -28.27 -22.15
C ARG A 129 29.16 -27.84 -21.47
N GLU A 130 28.47 -26.88 -22.06
CA GLU A 130 27.14 -26.50 -21.60
C GLU A 130 26.09 -27.52 -22.07
N VAL A 131 25.29 -28.04 -21.15
CA VAL A 131 24.14 -28.90 -21.43
C VAL A 131 22.95 -28.41 -20.59
N ASN A 132 21.87 -27.96 -21.24
CA ASN A 132 20.68 -27.40 -20.59
C ASN A 132 20.98 -26.24 -19.59
N GLY A 133 21.91 -25.35 -19.93
CA GLY A 133 22.29 -24.22 -19.04
C GLY A 133 23.11 -24.64 -17.81
N GLN A 134 23.67 -25.85 -17.80
CA GLN A 134 24.56 -26.33 -16.75
C GLN A 134 25.94 -26.69 -17.31
N ALA A 135 26.97 -26.50 -16.49
CA ALA A 135 28.34 -26.90 -16.82
C ALA A 135 28.49 -28.42 -16.64
N VAL A 136 28.75 -29.12 -17.73
CA VAL A 136 29.11 -30.54 -17.72
C VAL A 136 30.59 -30.66 -17.99
N CYS A 137 31.29 -31.39 -17.13
CA CYS A 137 32.74 -31.53 -17.18
C CYS A 137 33.14 -32.93 -17.64
N SER A 138 34.11 -33.02 -18.54
CA SER A 138 34.75 -34.28 -18.95
C SER A 138 36.27 -34.12 -19.02
N CYS A 139 37.05 -35.17 -18.74
CA CYS A 139 38.51 -35.10 -18.92
C CYS A 139 38.88 -34.96 -20.42
N LEU A 140 39.97 -34.25 -20.71
CA LEU A 140 40.54 -34.22 -22.06
C LEU A 140 41.11 -35.59 -22.48
N PRO A 141 41.24 -35.88 -23.78
CA PRO A 141 41.86 -37.13 -24.26
C PRO A 141 43.26 -37.34 -23.66
N GLY A 142 43.54 -38.56 -23.18
CA GLY A 142 44.79 -38.90 -22.49
C GLY A 142 44.82 -38.58 -20.99
N PHE A 143 43.73 -38.03 -20.44
CA PHE A 143 43.52 -37.87 -19.00
C PHE A 143 42.41 -38.82 -18.51
N ILE A 144 42.68 -39.46 -17.38
CA ILE A 144 41.78 -40.38 -16.69
C ILE A 144 41.25 -39.76 -15.39
N SER A 145 40.29 -40.43 -14.75
CA SER A 145 39.51 -39.99 -13.59
C SER A 145 38.33 -39.07 -13.95
N THR A 146 37.67 -38.48 -12.96
CA THR A 146 36.54 -37.56 -13.12
C THR A 146 36.98 -36.14 -12.82
N PRO A 147 36.56 -35.13 -13.61
CA PRO A 147 36.79 -33.73 -13.27
C PRO A 147 36.34 -33.39 -11.84
N PRO A 148 37.05 -32.53 -11.10
CA PRO A 148 38.19 -31.69 -11.53
C PRO A 148 39.57 -32.37 -11.40
N THR A 149 39.64 -33.66 -11.05
CA THR A 149 40.89 -34.36 -10.71
C THR A 149 41.46 -35.19 -11.86
N CYS A 150 41.27 -34.73 -13.10
CA CYS A 150 41.80 -35.39 -14.29
C CYS A 150 43.33 -35.47 -14.25
N ARG A 151 43.88 -36.69 -14.32
CA ARG A 151 45.32 -36.96 -14.29
C ARG A 151 45.77 -37.64 -15.59
N PRO A 152 47.01 -37.40 -16.06
CA PRO A 152 47.48 -38.04 -17.28
C PRO A 152 47.53 -39.56 -17.09
N GLU A 153 47.26 -40.30 -18.16
CA GLU A 153 47.25 -41.76 -18.19
C GLU A 153 48.63 -42.40 -17.94
N CYS A 154 49.70 -41.60 -17.81
CA CYS A 154 51.12 -41.99 -17.73
C CYS A 154 51.36 -43.46 -17.38
N VAL A 155 51.72 -44.21 -18.42
CA VAL A 155 52.36 -45.51 -18.32
C VAL A 155 53.75 -45.31 -17.71
N VAL A 156 53.99 -45.98 -16.60
CA VAL A 156 55.32 -46.15 -16.01
C VAL A 156 56.26 -46.67 -17.11
N SER A 157 57.35 -45.93 -17.37
CA SER A 157 58.47 -46.39 -18.19
C SER A 157 59.46 -47.16 -17.34
#